data_AF-A0A2V7QZ77-F1
#
_entry.id   AF-A0A2V7QZ77-F1
#
_cell.length_a   1.000
_cell.length_b   1.000
_cell.length_c   1.000
_cell.angle_alpha   90.00
_cell.angle_beta   90.00
_cell.angle_gamma   90.00
#
_symmetry.space_group_name_H-M   'P 1'
#
loop_
_entity.id
_entity.type
_entity.pdbx_description
1 polymer ?
#
loop_
_entity_poly.entity_id
_entity_poly.type
_entity_poly.pdbx_seq_one_letter_code
_entity_poly.pdbx_strand_id
1 'polypeptide(L)' 'MLLSPALAISAVLFVLGVAGVLFRRNVIIIFMCVELMLNAVNLTFVALAQSLGMGG' A
#
# COMPACT_ATOMS: atom_id res chain seq x y z
N MET A 1 -9.38 13.90 -10.21
CA MET A 1 -9.81 12.62 -10.82
C MET A 1 -8.87 11.44 -10.52
N LEU A 2 -7.62 11.64 -10.05
CA LEU A 2 -6.66 10.56 -9.75
C LEU A 2 -6.84 9.84 -8.40
N LEU A 3 -7.79 10.24 -7.55
CA LEU A 3 -7.89 9.73 -6.18
C LEU A 3 -8.33 8.26 -6.10
N SER A 4 -9.42 7.90 -6.77
CA SER A 4 -9.91 6.52 -6.83
C SER A 4 -8.86 5.52 -7.34
N PRO A 5 -8.13 5.78 -8.45
CA PRO A 5 -7.15 4.81 -8.92
C PRO A 5 -5.95 4.65 -7.97
N ALA A 6 -5.46 5.73 -7.34
CA ALA A 6 -4.37 5.62 -6.37
C ALA A 6 -4.78 4.80 -5.14
N LEU A 7 -6.00 5.02 -4.62
CA LEU A 7 -6.55 4.27 -3.50
C LEU A 7 -6.83 2.79 -3.85
N ALA A 8 -7.28 2.53 -5.09
CA ALA A 8 -7.50 1.17 -5.57
C ALA A 8 -6.17 0.41 -5.69
N ILE A 9 -5.14 1.04 -6.25
CA ILE A 9 -3.80 0.44 -6.38
C ILE A 9 -3.19 0.18 -5.01
N SER A 10 -3.27 1.14 -4.08
CA SER A 10 -2.76 0.93 -2.72
C SER A 10 -3.50 -0.19 -1.98
N ALA A 11 -4.82 -0.28 -2.12
CA ALA A 11 -5.59 -1.39 -1.54
C ALA A 11 -5.16 -2.75 -2.12
N VAL A 12 -4.98 -2.85 -3.44
CA VAL A 12 -4.50 -4.07 -4.10
C VAL A 12 -3.11 -4.46 -3.61
N LEU A 13 -2.17 -3.51 -3.57
CA LEU A 13 -0.82 -3.76 -3.07
C LEU A 13 -0.84 -4.22 -1.61
N PHE A 14 -1.66 -3.60 -0.76
CA PHE A 14 -1.79 -4.00 0.64
C PHE A 14 -2.30 -5.44 0.78
N VAL A 15 -3.36 -5.81 0.04
CA VAL A 15 -3.90 -7.18 0.05
C VAL A 15 -2.89 -8.20 -0.47
N LEU A 16 -2.12 -7.86 -1.52
CA LEU A 16 -1.04 -8.72 -2.01
C LEU A 16 0.07 -8.90 -0.97
N GLY A 17 0.42 -7.84 -0.24
CA GLY A 17 1.30 -7.92 0.92
C GLY A 17 0.74 -8.87 1.98
N VAL A 18 -0.55 -8.77 2.32
CA VAL A 18 -1.20 -9.61 3.35
C VAL A 18 -1.19 -11.07 2.93
N ALA A 19 -1.56 -11.35 1.68
CA ALA A 19 -1.46 -12.69 1.12
C ALA A 19 -0.01 -13.21 1.20
N GLY A 20 0.98 -12.38 0.86
CA GLY A 20 2.39 -12.72 0.97
C GLY A 20 2.82 -13.09 2.39
N VAL A 21 2.38 -12.34 3.41
CA VAL A 21 2.69 -12.63 4.82
C VAL A 21 2.05 -13.93 5.28
N LEU A 22 0.82 -14.23 4.86
CA LEU A 22 0.09 -15.44 5.28
C LEU A 22 0.60 -16.72 4.59
N PHE A 23 1.02 -16.64 3.33
CA PHE A 23 1.40 -17.82 2.54
C PHE A 23 2.91 -18.12 2.54
N ARG A 24 3.77 -17.20 3.01
CA ARG A 24 5.23 -17.37 2.97
C ARG A 24 5.76 -17.83 4.32
N ARG A 25 6.59 -18.88 4.30
CA ARG A 25 7.33 -19.36 5.50
C ARG A 25 8.73 -18.78 5.65
N ASN A 26 9.24 -18.11 4.61
CA ASN A 26 10.56 -17.51 4.64
C ASN A 26 10.48 -16.10 5.23
N VAL A 27 11.15 -15.89 6.37
CA VAL A 27 11.17 -14.64 7.12
C VAL A 27 11.62 -13.45 6.27
N ILE A 28 12.57 -13.63 5.35
CA ILE A 28 13.05 -12.57 4.45
C ILE A 28 11.91 -12.12 3.52
N ILE A 29 11.12 -13.08 3.00
CA ILE A 29 10.00 -12.77 2.12
C ILE A 29 8.88 -12.09 2.90
N ILE A 30 8.62 -12.52 4.14
CA ILE A 30 7.65 -11.86 5.02
C ILE A 30 8.06 -10.40 5.25
N PHE A 31 9.33 -10.13 5.52
CA PHE A 31 9.84 -8.76 5.67
C PHE A 31 9.64 -7.92 4.41
N MET A 32 9.96 -8.46 3.23
CA MET A 32 9.71 -7.78 1.96
C MET A 32 8.22 -7.50 1.72
N CYS A 33 7.33 -8.43 2.11
CA CYS A 33 5.88 -8.20 2.04
C CYS A 33 5.42 -7.09 3.00
N VAL A 34 6.03 -6.99 4.18
CA VAL A 34 5.76 -5.88 5.13
C VAL A 34 6.22 -4.54 4.55
N GLU A 35 7.40 -4.47 3.94
CA GLU A 35 7.87 -3.25 3.24
C GLU A 35 6.93 -2.84 2.10
N LEU A 36 6.38 -3.82 1.38
CA LEU A 36 5.37 -3.59 0.35
C LEU A 36 4.05 -3.05 0.93
N MET A 37 3.56 -3.61 2.04
CA MET A 37 2.39 -3.09 2.76
C MET A 37 2.61 -1.65 3.24
N LEU A 38 3.78 -1.35 3.80
CA LEU A 38 4.13 -0.01 4.28
C LEU A 38 4.17 0.99 3.11
N ASN A 39 4.68 0.59 1.94
CA ASN A 39 4.61 1.40 0.73
C ASN A 39 3.17 1.67 0.27
N ALA A 40 2.29 0.67 0.34
CA ALA A 40 0.87 0.83 0.00
C ALA A 40 0.15 1.81 0.95
N VAL A 41 0.43 1.73 2.26
CA VAL A 41 -0.10 2.68 3.25
C VAL A 41 0.42 4.09 2.98
N ASN A 42 1.69 4.25 2.64
CA ASN A 42 2.26 5.56 2.30
C ASN A 42 1.60 6.15 1.03
N LEU A 43 1.35 5.33 0.01
CA LEU A 43 0.63 5.76 -1.20
C LEU A 43 -0.80 6.21 -0.88
N THR A 44 -1.47 5.52 0.04
CA THR A 44 -2.80 5.93 0.54
C THR A 44 -2.74 7.27 1.25
N PHE A 45 -1.73 7.49 2.11
CA PHE A 45 -1.52 8.76 2.79
C PHE A 45 -1.28 9.91 1.82
N VAL A 46 -0.40 9.73 0.82
CA VAL A 46 -0.13 10.74 -0.21
C VAL A 46 -1.38 11.04 -1.03
N ALA A 47 -2.10 10.00 -1.48
CA ALA A 47 -3.34 10.17 -2.22
C ALA A 47 -4.39 10.97 -1.42
N LEU A 48 -4.56 10.64 -0.13
CA LEU A 48 -5.45 11.36 0.77
C LEU A 48 -4.98 12.80 1.02
N ALA A 49 -3.69 13.02 1.28
CA ALA A 49 -3.12 14.36 1.46
C ALA A 49 -3.39 15.27 0.24
N GLN A 50 -3.22 14.73 -0.97
CA GLN A 50 -3.55 15.45 -2.21
C GLN A 50 -5.05 15.77 -2.33
N SER A 51 -5.94 14.91 -1.83
CA SER A 51 -7.40 15.14 -1.88
C SER A 51 -7.95 16.06 -0.80
N LEU A 52 -7.34 16.05 0.39
CA LEU A 52 -7.82 16.78 1.57
C LEU A 52 -7.25 18.20 1.69
N GLY A 53 -6.33 18.60 0.80
CA GLY A 53 -5.90 20.00 0.71
C GLY A 53 -4.43 20.26 1.02
N MET A 54 -3.56 19.26 0.96
CA MET A 54 -2.11 19.48 0.75
C MET A 54 -1.78 19.54 -0.75
N GLY A 55 -2.72 20.00 -1.58
CA GLY A 55 -2.45 20.44 -2.94
C GLY A 55 -1.87 21.84 -2.89
N GLY A 56 -0.55 21.94 -2.80
CA GLY A 56 0.18 23.07 -3.36
C GLY A 56 0.24 22.95 -4.88
#